data_AF-A0A3N5TBA0-F1
#
_entry.id   AF-A0A3N5TBA0-F1
#
_cell.length_a   1.000
_cell.length_b   1.000
_cell.length_c   1.000
_cell.angle_alpha   90.00
_cell.angle_beta   90.00
_cell.angle_gamma   90.00
#
_symmetry.space_group_name_H-M   'P 1'
#
loop_
_entity.id
_entity.type
_entity.pdbx_description
1 polymer ?
#
loop_
_entity_poly.entity_id
_entity_poly.type
_entity_poly.pdbx_seq_one_letter_code
_entity_poly.pdbx_strand_id
1 'polypeptide(L)'
;TGRPIFGGFQTGTEEIPTPFLAIYQTLTAGNQGDAMTGTEYRGNIGRMLREVAKGEYLDVNVPGNEVFWATNQILTSNKDATNYASETNQLVRIDGRELSISAGDNLDVIIDKINNAGLSVRAIKGGRNNLIMESTTPHQIWLEDVGGGRVLKDLGLLNTDYPHPPNNLDPTVTVNGMSIFEMVIQLRDDLVRGDQELVGGRDLGLLDMALDNILRHTSSVGAKQNRVDELAKRSEYDKSNVLAMLSKTEGIDIPETVMNFKWLESVHQYALAVGAKTIRPTLMDFLR
;
A
#
# COMPACT_ATOMS: atom_id res chain seq x y z
N THR A 1 6.18 -8.28 17.02
CA THR A 1 6.18 -8.71 15.60
C THR A 1 6.72 -7.57 14.74
N GLY A 2 8.04 -7.44 14.66
CA GLY A 2 8.74 -6.25 14.14
C GLY A 2 8.92 -6.21 12.63
N ARG A 3 7.82 -6.30 11.86
CA ARG A 3 7.93 -6.11 10.40
C ARG A 3 8.07 -4.62 10.09
N PRO A 4 8.99 -4.24 9.20
CA PRO A 4 9.17 -2.85 8.79
C PRO A 4 7.93 -2.33 8.06
N ILE A 5 7.53 -1.11 8.39
CA ILE A 5 6.34 -0.45 7.84
C ILE A 5 6.62 0.13 6.44
N PHE A 6 7.87 0.48 6.16
CA PHE A 6 8.24 1.25 4.97
C PHE A 6 8.77 0.43 3.79
N GLY A 7 8.72 -0.90 3.82
CA GLY A 7 9.29 -1.69 2.72
C GLY A 7 8.30 -2.56 1.96
N GLY A 8 7.03 -2.16 1.98
CA GLY A 8 5.97 -2.82 1.24
C GLY A 8 5.84 -4.31 1.57
N PHE A 9 5.76 -5.16 0.55
CA PHE A 9 5.64 -6.61 0.70
C PHE A 9 6.98 -7.35 0.78
N GLN A 10 8.10 -6.65 0.57
CA GLN A 10 9.39 -7.28 0.26
C GLN A 10 10.35 -7.36 1.45
N THR A 11 10.08 -6.64 2.54
CA THR A 11 11.01 -6.48 3.67
C THR A 11 10.46 -7.09 4.95
N GLY A 12 11.33 -7.27 5.94
CA GLY A 12 11.01 -7.99 7.17
C GLY A 12 11.11 -9.50 7.02
N THR A 13 11.80 -9.96 5.98
CA THR A 13 12.26 -11.34 5.79
C THR A 13 13.67 -11.49 6.37
N GLU A 14 14.14 -12.72 6.52
CA GLU A 14 15.53 -12.98 6.95
C GLU A 14 16.55 -12.47 5.91
N GLU A 15 16.19 -12.55 4.62
CA GLU A 15 17.01 -12.08 3.49
C GLU A 15 17.04 -10.55 3.37
N ILE A 16 15.89 -9.89 3.59
CA ILE A 16 15.74 -8.43 3.48
C ILE A 16 15.10 -7.90 4.78
N PRO A 17 15.89 -7.79 5.86
CA PRO A 17 15.34 -7.44 7.17
C PRO A 17 14.89 -5.98 7.28
N THR A 18 15.57 -5.06 6.58
CA THR A 18 15.29 -3.62 6.64
C THR A 18 15.04 -3.00 5.26
N PRO A 19 14.13 -2.02 5.15
CA PRO A 19 13.79 -1.37 3.89
C PRO A 19 14.88 -0.46 3.36
N PHE A 20 15.75 0.07 4.23
CA PHE A 20 16.85 0.92 3.85
C PHE A 20 18.17 0.29 4.29
N LEU A 21 19.16 0.32 3.40
CA LEU A 21 20.54 -0.06 3.66
C LEU A 21 21.42 1.17 3.49
N ALA A 22 22.19 1.52 4.51
CA ALA A 22 23.14 2.62 4.45
C ALA A 22 24.40 2.19 3.67
N ILE A 23 24.84 3.07 2.78
CA ILE A 23 26.09 2.91 2.02
C ILE A 23 27.15 3.80 2.68
N TYR A 24 28.28 3.22 3.04
CA TYR A 24 29.40 3.91 3.67
C TYR A 24 30.60 3.96 2.74
N GLN A 25 31.32 5.08 2.76
CA GLN A 25 32.62 5.22 2.12
C GLN A 25 33.54 6.06 3.00
N THR A 26 34.85 5.81 2.88
CA THR A 26 35.86 6.63 3.55
C THR A 26 36.03 7.94 2.80
N LEU A 27 35.63 9.05 3.43
CA LEU A 27 35.78 10.40 2.91
C LEU A 27 37.05 11.04 3.46
N THR A 28 37.95 11.42 2.55
CA THR A 28 39.17 12.17 2.86
C THR A 28 38.93 13.68 2.93
N ALA A 29 37.87 14.18 2.29
CA ALA A 29 37.47 15.58 2.39
C ALA A 29 37.04 15.91 3.83
N GLY A 30 37.59 17.00 4.39
CA GLY A 30 37.23 17.47 5.73
C GLY A 30 37.57 16.52 6.89
N ASN A 31 38.45 15.53 6.70
CA ASN A 31 38.81 14.52 7.70
C ASN A 31 37.59 13.76 8.28
N GLN A 32 36.56 13.54 7.47
CA GLN A 32 35.31 12.91 7.92
C GLN A 32 35.45 11.41 8.25
N GLY A 33 36.45 10.72 7.67
CA GLY A 33 36.64 9.28 7.90
C GLY A 33 35.53 8.46 7.25
N ASP A 34 35.11 7.36 7.89
CA ASP A 34 34.01 6.53 7.38
C ASP A 34 32.68 7.24 7.58
N ALA A 35 32.06 7.64 6.46
CA ALA A 35 30.81 8.39 6.46
C ALA A 35 29.77 7.72 5.56
N MET A 36 28.49 7.86 5.93
CA MET A 36 27.38 7.43 5.08
C MET A 36 27.33 8.33 3.84
N THR A 37 27.41 7.75 2.65
CA THR A 37 27.40 8.47 1.37
C THR A 37 26.14 8.24 0.55
N GLY A 38 25.29 7.30 0.96
CA GLY A 38 24.02 7.08 0.31
C GLY A 38 23.16 6.07 1.05
N THR A 39 21.98 5.83 0.49
CA THR A 39 21.02 4.87 1.02
C THR A 39 20.40 4.10 -0.13
N GLU A 40 20.32 2.78 0.01
CA GLU A 40 19.64 1.91 -0.93
C GLU A 40 18.26 1.56 -0.37
N TYR A 41 17.20 1.84 -1.14
CA TYR A 41 15.87 1.30 -0.84
C TYR A 41 15.78 -0.14 -1.34
N ARG A 42 15.31 -1.05 -0.48
CA ARG A 42 15.19 -2.49 -0.73
C ARG A 42 13.75 -3.01 -0.59
N GLY A 43 12.80 -2.10 -0.40
CA GLY A 43 11.38 -2.41 -0.38
C GLY A 43 10.75 -2.36 -1.77
N ASN A 44 9.42 -2.43 -1.79
CA ASN A 44 8.62 -2.17 -3.00
C ASN A 44 7.49 -1.19 -2.71
N ILE A 45 6.67 -0.90 -3.72
CA ILE A 45 5.50 0.00 -3.65
C ILE A 45 4.24 -0.67 -3.07
N GLY A 46 4.38 -1.87 -2.50
CA GLY A 46 3.26 -2.68 -2.03
C GLY A 46 2.51 -2.05 -0.86
N ARG A 47 1.18 -1.96 -0.99
CA ARG A 47 0.28 -1.52 0.08
C ARG A 47 -0.46 -2.72 0.70
N MET A 48 -0.17 -3.00 1.96
CA MET A 48 -0.82 -4.03 2.76
C MET A 48 -2.22 -3.59 3.14
N LEU A 49 -3.21 -4.19 2.50
CA LEU A 49 -4.61 -3.97 2.79
C LEU A 49 -5.09 -4.86 3.95
N ARG A 50 -5.89 -4.28 4.84
CA ARG A 50 -6.61 -4.98 5.90
C ARG A 50 -8.08 -4.67 5.81
N GLU A 51 -8.91 -5.71 5.92
CA GLU A 51 -10.35 -5.54 6.03
C GLU A 51 -10.67 -4.91 7.39
N VAL A 52 -11.39 -3.79 7.37
CA VAL A 52 -11.76 -3.01 8.56
C VAL A 52 -13.27 -3.01 8.80
N ALA A 53 -14.05 -3.31 7.76
CA ALA A 53 -15.47 -3.64 7.83
C ALA A 53 -15.81 -4.55 6.64
N LYS A 54 -17.00 -5.14 6.61
CA LYS A 54 -17.41 -6.09 5.56
C LYS A 54 -17.24 -5.48 4.16
N GLY A 55 -16.25 -5.95 3.40
CA GLY A 55 -15.92 -5.45 2.07
C GLY A 55 -15.22 -4.08 2.03
N GLU A 56 -14.86 -3.50 3.18
CA GLU A 56 -14.05 -2.29 3.27
C GLU A 56 -12.62 -2.60 3.69
N TYR A 57 -11.66 -2.12 2.89
CA TYR A 57 -10.24 -2.30 3.13
C TYR A 57 -9.53 -0.97 3.39
N LEU A 58 -8.50 -1.02 4.23
CA LEU A 58 -7.61 0.09 4.53
C LEU A 58 -6.15 -0.37 4.40
N ASP A 59 -5.29 0.45 3.81
CA ASP A 59 -3.86 0.20 3.76
C ASP A 59 -3.18 0.58 5.09
N VAL A 60 -2.46 -0.39 5.67
CA VAL A 60 -1.86 -0.29 7.02
C VAL A 60 -0.34 -0.04 7.01
N ASN A 61 0.22 0.21 5.84
CA ASN A 61 1.62 0.58 5.66
C ASN A 61 1.75 1.71 4.64
N VAL A 62 2.95 2.29 4.58
CA VAL A 62 3.26 3.33 3.60
C VAL A 62 4.61 2.98 2.97
N PRO A 63 4.72 2.78 1.65
CA PRO A 63 5.99 2.50 0.99
C PRO A 63 7.03 3.60 1.20
N GLY A 64 8.28 3.21 1.47
CA GLY A 64 9.35 4.15 1.81
C GLY A 64 9.79 5.02 0.64
N ASN A 65 9.62 4.53 -0.60
CA ASN A 65 9.92 5.28 -1.81
C ASN A 65 8.97 6.47 -2.05
N GLU A 66 7.79 6.48 -1.42
CA GLU A 66 6.89 7.63 -1.42
C GLU A 66 7.22 8.58 -0.27
N VAL A 67 7.42 8.05 0.94
CA VAL A 67 7.59 8.87 2.16
C VAL A 67 8.93 9.58 2.23
N PHE A 68 10.02 8.88 1.89
CA PHE A 68 11.38 9.38 2.10
C PHE A 68 12.01 9.97 0.85
N TRP A 69 11.28 9.97 -0.27
CA TRP A 69 11.65 10.71 -1.45
C TRP A 69 11.10 12.14 -1.35
N ALA A 70 11.94 13.15 -1.48
CA ALA A 70 11.62 14.49 -0.97
C ALA A 70 11.31 15.51 -2.07
N THR A 71 11.93 15.41 -3.24
CA THR A 71 11.58 16.25 -4.41
C THR A 71 10.84 15.45 -5.46
N ASN A 72 10.29 16.13 -6.47
CA ASN A 72 9.90 15.42 -7.69
C ASN A 72 11.15 14.79 -8.33
N GLN A 73 11.03 13.54 -8.77
CA GLN A 73 12.09 12.84 -9.48
C GLN A 73 11.97 13.18 -10.97
N ILE A 74 13.11 13.43 -11.62
CA ILE A 74 13.19 13.58 -13.07
C ILE A 74 14.17 12.53 -13.60
N LEU A 75 13.68 11.64 -14.45
CA LEU A 75 14.46 10.64 -15.16
C LEU A 75 14.64 11.11 -16.60
N THR A 76 15.88 11.33 -17.03
CA THR A 76 16.19 11.67 -18.42
C THR A 76 16.95 10.51 -19.05
N SER A 77 16.30 9.82 -19.99
CA SER A 77 16.98 8.81 -20.81
C SER A 77 18.06 9.48 -21.66
N ASN A 78 19.22 8.84 -21.80
CA ASN A 78 20.28 9.34 -22.69
C ASN A 78 20.21 8.71 -24.10
N LYS A 79 19.13 7.99 -24.40
CA LYS A 79 18.93 7.31 -25.69
C LYS A 79 18.03 8.12 -26.63
N ASP A 80 18.53 8.35 -27.83
CA ASP A 80 17.73 8.91 -28.93
C ASP A 80 16.72 7.87 -29.42
N ALA A 81 15.44 8.21 -29.37
CA ALA A 81 14.32 7.35 -29.76
C ALA A 81 13.64 7.83 -31.05
N THR A 82 14.32 8.60 -31.91
CA THR A 82 13.80 9.09 -33.19
C THR A 82 13.22 7.97 -34.07
N ASN A 83 13.92 6.84 -34.13
CA ASN A 83 13.50 5.67 -34.93
C ASN A 83 12.80 4.59 -34.08
N TYR A 84 12.47 4.90 -32.83
CA TYR A 84 11.82 3.94 -31.96
C TYR A 84 10.35 3.75 -32.37
N ALA A 85 9.96 2.49 -32.53
CA ALA A 85 8.58 2.06 -32.55
C ALA A 85 8.49 0.69 -31.88
N SER A 86 7.45 0.45 -31.09
CA SER A 86 7.24 -0.86 -30.46
C SER A 86 7.01 -1.94 -31.52
N GLU A 87 7.79 -3.02 -31.49
CA GLU A 87 7.67 -4.10 -32.50
C GLU A 87 6.40 -4.94 -32.30
N THR A 88 5.96 -5.11 -31.05
CA THR A 88 4.83 -5.95 -30.66
C THR A 88 3.94 -5.24 -29.64
N ASN A 89 2.79 -5.84 -29.33
CA ASN A 89 1.97 -5.40 -28.21
C ASN A 89 2.68 -5.80 -26.90
N GLN A 90 2.93 -4.81 -26.04
CA GLN A 90 3.68 -4.96 -24.81
C GLN A 90 2.95 -4.25 -23.67
N LEU A 91 3.30 -4.61 -22.43
CA LEU A 91 2.81 -3.96 -21.23
C LEU A 91 3.99 -3.35 -20.48
N VAL A 92 3.82 -2.10 -20.07
CA VAL A 92 4.73 -1.45 -19.12
C VAL A 92 3.95 -1.16 -17.84
N ARG A 93 4.64 -1.12 -16.70
CA ARG A 93 4.04 -0.71 -15.43
C ARG A 93 4.80 0.50 -14.89
N ILE A 94 4.05 1.54 -14.57
CA ILE A 94 4.56 2.79 -13.99
C ILE A 94 3.79 2.99 -12.68
N ASP A 95 4.50 3.09 -11.56
CA ASP A 95 3.94 3.24 -10.21
C ASP A 95 2.85 2.20 -9.89
N GLY A 96 3.08 0.96 -10.32
CA GLY A 96 2.15 -0.15 -10.08
C GLY A 96 1.00 -0.25 -11.09
N ARG A 97 0.80 0.73 -11.96
CA ARG A 97 -0.29 0.75 -12.95
C ARG A 97 0.19 0.32 -14.33
N GLU A 98 -0.54 -0.61 -14.92
CA GLU A 98 -0.22 -1.17 -16.23
C GLU A 98 -0.71 -0.25 -17.36
N LEU A 99 0.13 -0.15 -18.39
CA LEU A 99 -0.09 0.63 -19.60
C LEU A 99 0.21 -0.22 -20.83
N SER A 100 -0.76 -0.30 -21.74
CA SER A 100 -0.64 -1.06 -22.97
C SER A 100 0.06 -0.25 -24.06
N ILE A 101 1.18 -0.77 -24.54
CA ILE A 101 1.93 -0.26 -25.68
C ILE A 101 1.64 -1.15 -26.88
N SER A 102 1.13 -0.56 -27.95
CA SER A 102 0.70 -1.28 -29.14
C SER A 102 1.86 -1.39 -30.13
N ALA A 103 1.85 -2.43 -30.96
CA ALA A 103 2.78 -2.54 -32.07
C ALA A 103 2.66 -1.31 -32.99
N GLY A 104 3.79 -0.68 -33.31
CA GLY A 104 3.87 0.57 -34.08
C GLY A 104 3.86 1.86 -33.24
N ASP A 105 3.58 1.79 -31.93
CA ASP A 105 3.64 2.99 -31.08
C ASP A 105 5.07 3.55 -31.04
N ASN A 106 5.19 4.83 -31.39
CA ASN A 106 6.45 5.58 -31.31
C ASN A 106 6.54 6.37 -29.99
N LEU A 107 7.65 7.10 -29.80
CA LEU A 107 7.88 7.87 -28.57
C LEU A 107 6.75 8.87 -28.25
N ASP A 108 6.21 9.58 -29.25
CA ASP A 108 5.14 10.57 -29.02
C ASP A 108 3.86 9.91 -28.51
N VAL A 109 3.45 8.79 -29.13
CA VAL A 109 2.27 8.05 -28.70
C VAL A 109 2.45 7.49 -27.29
N ILE A 110 3.64 7.01 -26.95
CA ILE A 110 3.94 6.52 -25.61
C ILE A 110 3.88 7.66 -24.58
N ILE A 111 4.42 8.83 -24.90
CA ILE A 111 4.33 10.02 -24.04
C ILE A 111 2.87 10.40 -23.80
N ASP A 112 2.05 10.44 -24.86
CA ASP A 112 0.63 10.74 -24.75
C ASP A 112 -0.09 9.70 -23.90
N LYS A 113 0.21 8.42 -24.07
CA LYS A 113 -0.36 7.33 -23.26
C LYS A 113 0.00 7.48 -21.78
N ILE A 114 1.25 7.81 -21.45
CA ILE A 114 1.68 8.04 -20.06
C ILE A 114 0.92 9.23 -19.46
N ASN A 115 0.88 10.36 -20.17
CA ASN A 115 0.25 11.58 -19.69
C ASN A 115 -1.27 11.46 -19.53
N ASN A 116 -1.93 10.63 -20.33
CA ASN A 116 -3.37 10.37 -20.25
C ASN A 116 -3.73 9.18 -19.36
N ALA A 117 -2.75 8.49 -18.77
CA ALA A 117 -3.00 7.34 -17.91
C ALA A 117 -3.47 7.73 -16.49
N GLY A 118 -3.46 9.02 -16.11
CA GLY A 118 -3.80 9.43 -14.74
C GLY A 118 -2.81 8.90 -13.70
N LEU A 119 -1.53 8.89 -14.07
CA LEU A 119 -0.40 8.57 -13.21
C LEU A 119 0.08 9.83 -12.48
N SER A 120 0.81 9.66 -11.39
CA SER A 120 1.54 10.76 -10.75
C SER A 120 2.86 11.07 -11.47
N VAL A 121 2.90 10.89 -12.79
CA VAL A 121 4.09 11.04 -13.63
C VAL A 121 3.71 11.73 -14.93
N ARG A 122 4.55 12.68 -15.35
CA ARG A 122 4.48 13.40 -16.61
C ARG A 122 5.64 12.96 -17.50
N ALA A 123 5.34 12.56 -18.72
CA ALA A 123 6.33 12.27 -19.75
C ALA A 123 6.47 13.43 -20.74
N ILE A 124 7.70 13.71 -21.17
CA ILE A 124 8.02 14.78 -22.13
C ILE A 124 9.09 14.26 -23.09
N LYS A 125 9.04 14.72 -24.34
CA LYS A 125 10.12 14.51 -25.31
C LYS A 125 11.20 15.57 -25.09
N GLY A 126 12.42 15.13 -24.78
CA GLY A 126 13.58 15.99 -24.66
C GLY A 126 14.12 16.46 -26.01
N GLY A 127 15.07 17.40 -25.98
CA GLY A 127 15.63 18.01 -27.20
C GLY A 127 16.44 17.06 -28.10
N ARG A 128 16.76 15.84 -27.63
CA ARG A 128 17.44 14.78 -28.40
C ARG A 128 16.49 13.67 -28.85
N ASN A 129 15.18 13.94 -28.89
CA ASN A 129 14.14 12.92 -29.09
C ASN A 129 14.24 11.76 -28.09
N ASN A 130 14.63 12.07 -26.86
CA ASN A 130 14.74 11.14 -25.73
C ASN A 130 13.53 11.27 -24.80
N LEU A 131 13.23 10.21 -24.05
CA LEU A 131 12.16 10.22 -23.05
C LEU A 131 12.65 10.88 -21.75
N ILE A 132 11.89 11.86 -21.27
CA ILE A 132 12.02 12.45 -19.94
C ILE A 132 10.75 12.13 -19.16
N MET A 133 10.89 11.64 -17.93
CA MET A 133 9.77 11.38 -17.02
C MET A 133 9.97 12.19 -15.74
N GLU A 134 8.95 12.90 -15.31
CA GLU A 134 8.95 13.72 -14.09
C GLU A 134 7.78 13.33 -13.20
N SER A 135 8.03 13.06 -11.93
CA SER A 135 6.95 12.81 -10.98
C SER A 135 6.19 14.11 -10.71
N THR A 136 4.86 14.04 -10.60
CA THR A 136 4.01 15.21 -10.29
C THR A 136 3.83 15.40 -8.79
N THR A 137 4.10 14.36 -8.00
CA THR A 137 4.24 14.41 -6.54
C THR A 137 5.61 13.86 -6.14
N PRO A 138 6.17 14.22 -4.97
CA PRO A 138 7.43 13.66 -4.51
C PRO A 138 7.31 12.14 -4.26
N HIS A 139 7.98 11.35 -5.10
CA HIS A 139 8.20 9.92 -4.94
C HIS A 139 9.27 9.46 -5.94
N GLN A 140 9.88 8.30 -5.67
CA GLN A 140 10.66 7.58 -6.66
C GLN A 140 9.71 6.93 -7.68
N ILE A 141 9.87 7.25 -8.96
CA ILE A 141 9.13 6.66 -10.07
C ILE A 141 9.50 5.19 -10.19
N TRP A 142 8.49 4.32 -10.19
CA TRP A 142 8.64 2.88 -10.24
C TRP A 142 8.37 2.36 -11.65
N LEU A 143 9.42 1.88 -12.34
CA LEU A 143 9.34 1.48 -13.75
C LEU A 143 9.55 -0.01 -13.93
N GLU A 144 8.69 -0.67 -14.72
CA GLU A 144 8.82 -2.08 -15.08
C GLU A 144 8.38 -2.33 -16.53
N ASP A 145 9.13 -3.15 -17.26
CA ASP A 145 8.63 -3.82 -18.46
C ASP A 145 8.01 -5.17 -18.05
N VAL A 146 6.74 -5.41 -18.42
CA VAL A 146 5.97 -6.60 -17.98
C VAL A 146 6.09 -7.75 -18.98
N GLY A 147 6.11 -9.00 -18.48
CA GLY A 147 5.96 -10.19 -19.32
C GLY A 147 7.06 -10.42 -20.35
N GLY A 148 8.27 -9.90 -20.11
CA GLY A 148 9.40 -9.96 -21.05
C GLY A 148 9.44 -8.83 -22.07
N GLY A 149 8.57 -7.82 -21.92
CA GLY A 149 8.65 -6.59 -22.70
C GLY A 149 10.00 -5.87 -22.55
N ARG A 150 10.26 -4.94 -23.47
CA ARG A 150 11.49 -4.16 -23.50
C ARG A 150 11.25 -2.70 -23.84
N VAL A 151 10.04 -2.17 -23.72
CA VAL A 151 9.74 -0.78 -24.12
C VAL A 151 10.64 0.20 -23.37
N LEU A 152 10.70 0.10 -22.05
CA LEU A 152 11.49 1.03 -21.23
C LEU A 152 12.99 0.76 -21.32
N LYS A 153 13.41 -0.49 -21.55
CA LYS A 153 14.81 -0.83 -21.91
C LYS A 153 15.22 -0.23 -23.26
N ASP A 154 14.37 -0.40 -24.27
CA ASP A 154 14.62 0.04 -25.63
C ASP A 154 14.55 1.58 -25.73
N LEU A 155 13.81 2.25 -24.84
CA LEU A 155 13.83 3.70 -24.64
C LEU A 155 14.97 4.19 -23.74
N GLY A 156 15.81 3.29 -23.19
CA GLY A 156 17.01 3.62 -22.44
C GLY A 156 16.78 4.08 -21.00
N LEU A 157 15.65 3.73 -20.39
CA LEU A 157 15.36 4.01 -18.98
C LEU A 157 15.76 2.84 -18.07
N LEU A 158 15.53 1.60 -18.50
CA LEU A 158 15.80 0.41 -17.68
C LEU A 158 17.10 -0.28 -18.09
N ASN A 159 17.85 -0.71 -17.08
CA ASN A 159 19.02 -1.55 -17.21
C ASN A 159 18.64 -2.90 -17.84
N THR A 160 19.44 -3.39 -18.79
CA THR A 160 19.18 -4.64 -19.49
C THR A 160 19.41 -5.87 -18.60
N ASP A 161 20.43 -5.81 -17.74
CA ASP A 161 20.92 -6.90 -16.92
C ASP A 161 20.20 -6.96 -15.56
N TYR A 162 19.83 -5.80 -15.02
CA TYR A 162 19.12 -5.66 -13.75
C TYR A 162 17.80 -4.88 -13.92
N PRO A 163 16.80 -5.45 -14.62
CA PRO A 163 15.62 -4.70 -15.04
C PRO A 163 14.54 -4.57 -13.97
N HIS A 164 14.74 -5.13 -12.77
CA HIS A 164 13.72 -5.20 -11.73
C HIS A 164 13.92 -4.12 -10.66
N PRO A 165 12.90 -3.29 -10.40
CA PRO A 165 12.99 -2.21 -9.42
C PRO A 165 13.18 -2.78 -8.01
N PRO A 166 13.66 -1.98 -7.04
CA PRO A 166 13.81 -0.52 -7.04
C PRO A 166 15.03 0.05 -7.78
N ASN A 167 16.06 -0.76 -8.04
CA ASN A 167 17.37 -0.28 -8.50
C ASN A 167 17.66 -0.74 -9.94
N ASN A 168 16.74 -0.45 -10.86
CA ASN A 168 16.76 -0.95 -12.24
C ASN A 168 16.98 0.09 -13.32
N LEU A 169 17.27 1.34 -12.95
CA LEU A 169 17.56 2.36 -13.94
C LEU A 169 18.87 2.04 -14.66
N ASP A 170 18.90 2.32 -15.96
CA ASP A 170 20.15 2.20 -16.71
C ASP A 170 21.18 3.23 -16.19
N PRO A 171 22.47 2.87 -16.02
CA PRO A 171 23.49 3.78 -15.50
C PRO A 171 23.68 5.06 -16.31
N THR A 172 23.22 5.09 -17.57
CA THR A 172 23.27 6.27 -18.43
C THR A 172 22.10 7.24 -18.21
N VAL A 173 21.07 6.84 -17.47
CA VAL A 173 19.95 7.71 -17.11
C VAL A 173 20.44 8.80 -16.17
N THR A 174 20.15 10.05 -16.52
CA THR A 174 20.35 11.16 -15.58
C THR A 174 19.15 11.21 -14.65
N VAL A 175 19.40 10.95 -13.37
CA VAL A 175 18.41 11.03 -12.29
C VAL A 175 18.58 12.36 -11.58
N ASN A 176 17.55 13.20 -11.62
CA ASN A 176 17.46 14.37 -10.75
C ASN A 176 16.36 14.17 -9.71
N GLY A 177 16.51 14.88 -8.61
CA GLY A 177 15.69 14.73 -7.43
C GLY A 177 16.38 13.91 -6.36
N MET A 178 15.94 14.08 -5.11
CA MET A 178 16.65 13.57 -3.95
C MET A 178 15.68 13.00 -2.91
N SER A 179 16.15 11.96 -2.24
CA SER A 179 15.60 11.49 -0.97
C SER A 179 16.03 12.39 0.18
N ILE A 180 15.29 12.33 1.29
CA ILE A 180 15.66 13.05 2.51
C ILE A 180 17.06 12.65 3.01
N PHE A 181 17.47 11.39 2.78
CA PHE A 181 18.77 10.91 3.20
C PHE A 181 19.89 11.58 2.40
N GLU A 182 19.73 11.67 1.08
CA GLU A 182 20.67 12.38 0.21
C GLU A 182 20.75 13.87 0.55
N MET A 183 19.62 14.50 0.89
CA MET A 183 19.59 15.91 1.32
C MET A 183 20.37 16.14 2.61
N VAL A 184 20.20 15.27 3.61
CA VAL A 184 20.94 15.40 4.89
C VAL A 184 22.42 15.12 4.69
N ILE A 185 22.78 14.16 3.83
CA ILE A 185 24.17 13.88 3.43
C ILE A 185 24.78 15.11 2.73
N GLN A 186 24.05 15.72 1.81
CA GLN A 186 24.48 16.92 1.10
C GLN A 186 24.68 18.11 2.04
N LEU A 187 23.71 18.36 2.94
CA LEU A 187 23.82 19.39 3.96
C LEU A 187 25.07 19.20 4.82
N ARG A 188 25.33 17.96 5.28
CA ARG A 188 26.53 17.64 6.07
C ARG A 188 27.78 17.98 5.27
N ASP A 189 27.85 17.57 4.01
CA ASP A 189 29.05 17.76 3.20
C ASP A 189 29.31 19.24 2.90
N ASP A 190 28.27 20.03 2.68
CA ASP A 190 28.39 21.46 2.43
C ASP A 190 28.72 22.26 3.71
N LEU A 191 28.20 21.83 4.87
CA LEU A 191 28.63 22.32 6.17
C LEU A 191 30.12 22.06 6.44
N VAL A 192 30.61 20.86 6.09
CA VAL A 192 32.02 20.50 6.27
C VAL A 192 32.94 21.26 5.30
N ARG A 193 32.45 21.57 4.09
CA ARG A 193 33.17 22.45 3.15
C ARG A 193 33.12 23.92 3.55
N GLY A 194 32.20 24.30 4.44
CA GLY A 194 31.99 25.69 4.86
C GLY A 194 31.24 26.52 3.82
N ASP A 195 30.49 25.88 2.92
CA ASP A 195 29.74 26.56 1.87
C ASP A 195 28.40 27.12 2.39
N GLN A 196 28.47 28.27 3.05
CA GLN A 196 27.32 28.91 3.68
C GLN A 196 26.23 29.31 2.69
N GLU A 197 26.58 29.58 1.43
CA GLU A 197 25.63 29.97 0.39
C GLU A 197 24.75 28.78 -0.01
N LEU A 198 25.36 27.62 -0.26
CA LEU A 198 24.63 26.39 -0.57
C LEU A 198 23.78 25.91 0.61
N VAL A 199 24.35 25.94 1.82
CA VAL A 199 23.64 25.56 3.05
C VAL A 199 22.40 26.42 3.25
N GLY A 200 22.57 27.75 3.27
CA GLY A 200 21.48 28.68 3.60
C GLY A 200 20.42 28.81 2.51
N GLY A 201 20.80 28.68 1.24
CA GLY A 201 19.89 28.86 0.11
C GLY A 201 19.23 27.57 -0.37
N ARG A 202 20.04 26.57 -0.70
CA ARG A 202 19.58 25.35 -1.37
C ARG A 202 19.20 24.26 -0.38
N ASP A 203 20.11 23.92 0.53
CA ASP A 203 19.97 22.70 1.32
C ASP A 203 18.81 22.81 2.33
N LEU A 204 18.64 23.97 2.97
CA LEU A 204 17.48 24.21 3.84
C LEU A 204 16.16 24.15 3.07
N GLY A 205 16.10 24.71 1.86
CA GLY A 205 14.89 24.63 1.02
C GLY A 205 14.56 23.18 0.62
N LEU A 206 15.57 22.36 0.35
CA LEU A 206 15.37 20.93 0.07
C LEU A 206 14.84 20.18 1.31
N LEU A 207 15.36 20.48 2.51
CA LEU A 207 14.86 19.89 3.76
C LEU A 207 13.40 20.30 4.03
N ASP A 208 13.02 21.54 3.74
CA ASP A 208 11.63 21.98 3.88
C ASP A 208 10.71 21.16 2.95
N MET A 209 11.13 20.92 1.70
CA MET A 209 10.39 20.04 0.77
C MET A 209 10.26 18.60 1.31
N ALA A 210 11.32 18.07 1.93
CA ALA A 210 11.30 16.75 2.55
C ALA A 210 10.33 16.69 3.74
N LEU A 211 10.37 17.71 4.59
CA LEU A 211 9.47 17.84 5.75
C LEU A 211 8.02 17.93 5.30
N ASP A 212 7.72 18.74 4.28
CA ASP A 212 6.39 18.85 3.70
C ASP A 212 5.87 17.49 3.20
N ASN A 213 6.71 16.70 2.55
CA ASN A 213 6.29 15.37 2.08
C ASN A 213 5.99 14.42 3.25
N ILE A 214 6.85 14.38 4.27
CA ILE A 214 6.62 13.57 5.48
C ILE A 214 5.34 14.02 6.21
N LEU A 215 5.09 15.32 6.30
CA LEU A 215 3.90 15.89 6.92
C LEU A 215 2.62 15.50 6.16
N ARG A 216 2.66 15.48 4.82
CA ARG A 216 1.54 14.98 3.99
C ARG A 216 1.22 13.51 4.31
N HIS A 217 2.24 12.65 4.36
CA HIS A 217 2.03 11.24 4.69
C HIS A 217 1.56 11.04 6.15
N THR A 218 2.07 11.82 7.09
CA THR A 218 1.64 11.78 8.51
C THR A 218 0.18 12.23 8.64
N SER A 219 -0.22 13.28 7.91
CA SER A 219 -1.61 13.74 7.85
C SER A 219 -2.55 12.67 7.28
N SER A 220 -2.12 11.97 6.22
CA SER A 220 -2.85 10.83 5.66
C SER A 220 -3.03 9.69 6.67
N VAL A 221 -1.97 9.35 7.42
CA VAL A 221 -2.05 8.36 8.51
C VAL A 221 -3.02 8.80 9.61
N GLY A 222 -3.01 10.09 9.99
CA GLY A 222 -3.97 10.63 10.95
C GLY A 222 -5.42 10.54 10.48
N ALA A 223 -5.69 10.82 9.20
CA ALA A 223 -7.02 10.66 8.61
C ALA A 223 -7.48 9.19 8.61
N LYS A 224 -6.56 8.26 8.32
CA LYS A 224 -6.83 6.82 8.41
C LYS A 224 -7.13 6.38 9.84
N GLN A 225 -6.41 6.90 10.83
CA GLN A 225 -6.66 6.62 12.24
C GLN A 225 -8.08 7.05 12.64
N ASN A 226 -8.50 8.27 12.28
CA ASN A 226 -9.86 8.73 12.54
C ASN A 226 -10.93 7.81 11.92
N ARG A 227 -10.71 7.36 10.69
CA ARG A 227 -11.61 6.41 10.02
C ARG A 227 -11.68 5.07 10.75
N VAL A 228 -10.54 4.53 11.21
CA VAL A 228 -10.51 3.29 11.99
C VAL A 228 -11.27 3.44 13.30
N ASP A 229 -11.11 4.57 14.00
CA ASP A 229 -11.81 4.83 15.25
C ASP A 229 -13.33 4.95 15.06
N GLU A 230 -13.78 5.55 13.94
CA GLU A 230 -15.19 5.61 13.58
C GLU A 230 -15.76 4.22 13.23
N LEU A 231 -15.03 3.43 12.45
CA LEU A 231 -15.41 2.05 12.12
C LEU A 231 -15.48 1.17 13.37
N ALA A 232 -14.55 1.33 14.32
CA ALA A 232 -14.57 0.62 15.59
C ALA A 232 -15.84 0.94 16.40
N LYS A 233 -16.23 2.22 16.50
CA LYS A 233 -17.49 2.63 17.16
C LYS A 233 -18.72 2.01 16.49
N ARG A 234 -18.75 2.03 15.16
CA ARG A 234 -19.85 1.43 14.39
C ARG A 234 -19.92 -0.09 14.60
N SER A 235 -18.77 -0.77 14.60
CA SER A 235 -18.72 -2.21 14.82
C SER A 235 -19.27 -2.62 16.18
N GLU A 236 -18.99 -1.86 17.25
CA GLU A 236 -19.55 -2.14 18.58
C GLU A 236 -21.08 -1.90 18.62
N TYR A 237 -21.58 -0.88 17.92
CA TYR A 237 -23.02 -0.65 17.77
C TYR A 237 -23.71 -1.80 17.01
N ASP A 238 -23.12 -2.25 15.90
CA ASP A 238 -23.65 -3.36 15.11
C ASP A 238 -23.67 -4.67 15.92
N LYS A 239 -22.61 -4.93 16.70
CA LYS A 239 -22.56 -6.06 17.62
C LYS A 239 -23.67 -6.02 18.66
N SER A 240 -23.94 -4.86 19.27
CA SER A 240 -25.04 -4.69 20.22
C SER A 240 -26.40 -5.00 19.57
N ASN A 241 -26.63 -4.50 18.35
CA ASN A 241 -27.87 -4.76 17.61
C ASN A 241 -28.04 -6.24 17.25
N VAL A 242 -26.97 -6.90 16.78
CA VAL A 242 -27.00 -8.33 16.45
C VAL A 242 -27.29 -9.16 17.70
N LEU A 243 -26.67 -8.85 18.84
CA LEU A 243 -26.97 -9.51 20.11
C LEU A 243 -28.41 -9.28 20.55
N ALA A 244 -28.97 -8.08 20.35
CA ALA A 244 -30.37 -7.80 20.64
C ALA A 244 -31.32 -8.58 19.73
N MET A 245 -31.01 -8.71 18.43
CA MET A 245 -31.78 -9.53 17.49
C MET A 245 -31.71 -11.02 17.84
N LEU A 246 -30.52 -11.51 18.20
CA LEU A 246 -30.32 -12.88 18.67
C LEU A 246 -31.14 -13.14 19.94
N SER A 247 -31.06 -12.25 20.93
CA SER A 247 -31.86 -12.35 22.15
C SER A 247 -33.37 -12.28 21.90
N LYS A 248 -33.84 -11.63 20.84
CA LYS A 248 -35.27 -11.65 20.46
C LYS A 248 -35.69 -12.93 19.73
N THR A 249 -34.77 -13.57 19.03
CA THR A 249 -35.05 -14.74 18.19
C THR A 249 -34.87 -16.04 18.98
N GLU A 250 -33.82 -16.12 19.80
CA GLU A 250 -33.47 -17.27 20.63
C GLU A 250 -33.86 -17.10 22.10
N GLY A 251 -34.14 -15.86 22.53
CA GLY A 251 -34.56 -15.60 23.90
C GLY A 251 -35.92 -16.22 24.16
N ILE A 252 -35.98 -17.02 25.22
CA ILE A 252 -37.20 -17.64 25.71
C ILE A 252 -37.83 -16.67 26.72
N ASP A 253 -39.10 -16.32 26.53
CA ASP A 253 -39.89 -15.67 27.58
C ASP A 253 -40.09 -16.69 28.71
N ILE A 254 -39.30 -16.55 29.78
CA ILE A 254 -39.29 -17.50 30.90
C ILE A 254 -40.68 -17.60 31.56
N PRO A 255 -41.38 -16.49 31.91
CA PRO A 255 -42.75 -16.55 32.41
C PRO A 255 -43.72 -17.34 31.51
N GLU A 256 -43.79 -17.02 30.22
CA GLU A 256 -44.71 -17.67 29.29
C GLU A 256 -44.36 -19.15 29.10
N THR A 257 -43.07 -19.45 29.00
CA THR A 257 -42.58 -20.83 28.82
C THR A 257 -42.81 -21.68 30.05
N VAL A 258 -42.61 -21.14 31.25
CA VAL A 258 -42.93 -21.82 32.51
C VAL A 258 -44.44 -22.05 32.63
N MET A 259 -45.27 -21.09 32.23
CA MET A 259 -46.72 -21.25 32.23
C MET A 259 -47.18 -22.34 31.27
N ASN A 260 -46.69 -22.31 30.03
CA ASN A 260 -46.97 -23.33 29.02
C ASN A 260 -46.48 -24.72 29.47
N PHE A 261 -45.30 -24.80 30.08
CA PHE A 261 -44.78 -26.04 30.65
C PHE A 261 -45.67 -26.58 31.78
N LYS A 262 -46.11 -25.72 32.71
CA LYS A 262 -47.01 -26.10 33.80
C LYS A 262 -48.39 -26.51 33.31
N TRP A 263 -48.89 -25.89 32.25
CA TRP A 263 -50.11 -26.29 31.58
C TRP A 263 -49.96 -27.69 30.97
N LEU A 264 -48.89 -27.94 30.21
CA LEU A 264 -48.58 -29.26 29.65
C LEU A 264 -48.43 -30.34 30.72
N GLU A 265 -47.74 -30.03 31.83
CA GLU A 265 -47.60 -30.92 32.98
C GLU A 265 -48.98 -31.27 33.57
N SER A 266 -49.86 -30.27 33.74
CA SER A 266 -51.21 -30.46 34.24
C SER A 266 -52.04 -31.35 33.30
N VAL A 267 -52.04 -31.04 31.99
CA VAL A 267 -52.72 -31.83 30.96
C VAL A 267 -52.21 -33.28 30.95
N HIS A 268 -50.90 -33.49 31.07
CA HIS A 268 -50.32 -34.82 31.13
C HIS A 268 -50.78 -35.60 32.38
N GLN A 269 -50.81 -34.96 33.55
CA GLN A 269 -51.33 -35.57 34.77
C GLN A 269 -52.81 -35.96 34.64
N TYR A 270 -53.63 -35.07 34.06
CA TYR A 270 -55.02 -35.38 33.76
C TYR A 270 -55.17 -36.55 32.77
N ALA A 271 -54.37 -36.58 31.70
CA ALA A 271 -54.39 -37.67 30.73
C ALA A 271 -54.01 -39.02 31.37
N LEU A 272 -53.01 -39.05 32.26
CA LEU A 272 -52.65 -40.24 33.03
C LEU A 272 -53.78 -40.66 33.99
N ALA A 273 -54.40 -39.72 34.69
CA ALA A 273 -55.51 -40.01 35.60
C ALA A 273 -56.75 -40.55 34.86
N VAL A 274 -57.09 -39.95 33.71
CA VAL A 274 -58.18 -40.43 32.85
C VAL A 274 -57.82 -41.79 32.25
N GLY A 275 -56.61 -41.97 31.72
CA GLY A 275 -56.12 -43.26 31.23
C GLY A 275 -56.19 -44.36 32.29
N ALA A 276 -55.77 -44.08 33.53
CA ALA A 276 -55.89 -45.01 34.65
C ALA A 276 -57.36 -45.32 35.02
N LYS A 277 -58.27 -44.36 34.82
CA LYS A 277 -59.72 -44.52 35.06
C LYS A 277 -60.40 -45.30 33.94
N THR A 278 -59.98 -45.13 32.67
CA THR A 278 -60.46 -45.85 31.49
C THR A 278 -59.91 -47.29 31.42
N ILE A 279 -58.66 -47.51 31.84
CA ILE A 279 -58.04 -48.84 31.92
C ILE A 279 -58.56 -49.66 33.11
N ARG A 280 -59.42 -49.09 33.97
CA ARG A 280 -60.20 -49.84 34.95
C ARG A 280 -61.60 -50.18 34.39
N PRO A 281 -61.79 -51.31 33.67
CA PRO A 281 -63.08 -51.95 33.65
C PRO A 281 -63.26 -52.64 35.00
N THR A 282 -64.19 -52.18 35.83
CA THR A 282 -64.75 -53.08 36.84
C THR A 282 -65.59 -54.11 36.09
N LEU A 283 -65.24 -55.39 36.23
CA LEU A 283 -65.92 -56.56 35.65
C LEU A 283 -67.45 -56.58 35.83
N MET A 284 -68.02 -55.73 36.70
CA MET A 284 -69.46 -55.58 36.89
C MET A 284 -70.19 -54.81 35.77
N ASP A 285 -69.52 -54.00 34.94
CA ASP A 285 -70.20 -53.27 33.85
C ASP A 285 -70.47 -54.14 32.62
N PHE A 286 -69.89 -55.35 32.54
CA PHE A 286 -70.13 -56.32 31.47
C PHE A 286 -71.28 -57.30 31.78
N LEU A 287 -71.96 -57.17 32.94
CA LEU A 287 -73.02 -58.08 33.41
C LEU A 287 -74.41 -57.41 33.52
N ARG A 288 -74.79 -56.60 32.53
CA ARG A 288 -76.19 -56.22 32.28
C ARG A 288 -76.59 -56.52 30.85
#